data_AF-A0A450Z4A3-F1
#
_entry.id   AF-A0A450Z4A3-F1
#
_cell.length_a   1.000
_cell.length_b   1.000
_cell.length_c   1.000
_cell.angle_alpha   90.00
_cell.angle_beta   90.00
_cell.angle_gamma   90.00
#
_symmetry.space_group_name_H-M   'P 1'
#
loop_
_entity.id
_entity.type
_entity.pdbx_description
1 polymer ?
#
loop_
_entity_poly.entity_id
_entity_poly.type
_entity_poly.pdbx_seq_one_letter_code
_entity_poly.pdbx_strand_id
1 'polypeptide(L)' 'VHQAKLTVCVLYEDEAGQTQMELREFGGFKRDRKAMAEWVASFRPQQVVMESTGIY' A
#
# COMPACT_ATOMS: atom_id res chain seq x y z
N VAL A 1 -4.68 8.04 21.66
CA VAL A 1 -5.04 7.03 20.65
C VAL A 1 -3.81 6.72 19.83
N HIS A 2 -3.33 5.47 19.87
CA HIS A 2 -2.29 5.00 18.96
C HIS A 2 -2.84 5.16 17.54
N GLN A 3 -2.19 5.97 16.70
CA GLN A 3 -2.65 6.15 15.33
C GLN A 3 -2.37 4.84 14.58
N ALA A 4 -3.42 4.14 14.17
CA ALA A 4 -3.27 2.98 13.29
C ALA A 4 -2.55 3.46 12.03
N LYS A 5 -1.37 2.90 11.77
CA LYS A 5 -0.52 3.21 10.63
C LYS A 5 -0.55 2.01 9.70
N LEU A 6 -0.80 2.27 8.42
CA LEU A 6 -0.82 1.26 7.37
C LEU A 6 0.44 1.43 6.54
N THR A 7 1.28 0.40 6.52
CA THR A 7 2.46 0.36 5.65
C THR A 7 2.11 -0.46 4.43
N VAL A 8 2.28 0.12 3.24
CA VAL A 8 1.98 -0.52 1.96
C VAL A 8 3.25 -0.59 1.12
N CYS A 9 3.50 -1.76 0.57
CA CYS A 9 4.59 -2.03 -0.37
C CYS A 9 4.00 -2.42 -1.72
N VAL A 10 4.50 -1.84 -2.80
CA VAL A 10 4.14 -2.19 -4.18
C VAL A 10 5.41 -2.66 -4.88
N LEU A 11 5.32 -3.81 -5.54
CA LEU A 11 6.33 -4.32 -6.45
C LEU A 11 5.77 -4.26 -7.86
N TYR A 12 6.49 -3.65 -8.78
CA TYR A 12 6.10 -3.56 -10.19
C TYR A 12 7.33 -3.63 -11.10
N GLU A 13 7.11 -3.99 -12.36
CA GLU A 13 8.15 -3.99 -13.38
C GLU A 13 8.07 -2.68 -14.17
N ASP A 14 9.21 -2.01 -14.36
CA ASP A 14 9.29 -0.81 -15.19
C ASP A 14 9.43 -1.14 -16.69
N GLU A 15 9.46 -0.11 -17.54
CA GLU A 15 9.58 -0.28 -19.00
C GLU A 15 10.91 -0.93 -19.42
N ALA A 16 11.93 -0.96 -18.55
CA ALA A 16 13.21 -1.61 -18.78
C ALA A 16 13.22 -3.08 -18.30
N GLY A 17 12.09 -3.60 -17.81
CA GLY A 17 12.00 -4.95 -17.27
C GLY A 17 12.64 -5.08 -15.88
N GLN A 18 12.88 -3.98 -15.18
CA GLN A 18 13.47 -4.01 -13.85
C GLN A 18 12.39 -3.99 -12.78
N THR A 19 12.54 -4.83 -11.76
CA THR A 19 11.66 -4.83 -10.60
C THR A 19 11.93 -3.61 -9.72
N GLN A 20 10.90 -2.79 -9.55
CA GLN A 20 10.90 -1.64 -8.65
C GLN A 20 10.08 -1.94 -7.40
N MET A 21 10.46 -1.30 -6.30
CA MET A 21 9.75 -1.37 -5.02
C MET A 21 9.43 0.02 -4.52
N GLU A 22 8.16 0.27 -4.22
CA GLU A 22 7.72 1.49 -3.55
C GLU A 22 7.07 1.18 -2.20
N LEU A 23 7.58 1.84 -1.16
CA LEU A 23 7.05 1.76 0.19
C LEU A 23 6.41 3.09 0.58
N ARG A 24 5.16 3.03 1.04
CA ARG A 24 4.44 4.22 1.50
C ARG A 24 3.59 3.93 2.72
N GLU A 25 3.53 4.92 3.59
CA GLU A 25 2.77 4.86 4.84
C GLU A 25 1.51 5.71 4.75
N PHE A 26 0.41 5.20 5.30
CA PHE A 26 -0.88 5.86 5.35
C PHE A 26 -1.42 5.85 6.78
N GLY A 27 -2.22 6.86 7.10
CA GLY A 27 -2.98 6.89 8.35
C GLY A 27 -4.16 5.91 8.34
N GLY A 28 -4.70 5.64 9.53
CA GLY A 28 -5.83 4.74 9.72
C GLY A 28 -7.20 5.38 9.52
N PHE A 29 -7.30 6.68 9.21
CA PHE A 29 -8.60 7.31 8.98
C PHE A 29 -9.17 6.95 7.61
N LYS A 30 -10.49 7.10 7.45
CA LYS A 30 -11.18 6.81 6.18
C LYS A 30 -10.59 7.58 4.99
N ARG A 31 -10.19 8.84 5.19
CA ARG A 31 -9.55 9.67 4.16
C ARG A 31 -8.21 9.08 3.74
N ASP A 32 -7.39 8.68 4.70
CA ASP A 32 -6.06 8.17 4.43
C ASP A 32 -6.13 6.79 3.75
N ARG A 33 -7.10 5.94 4.13
CA ARG A 33 -7.39 4.69 3.41
C ARG A 33 -7.89 4.89 1.98
N LYS A 34 -8.63 5.97 1.70
CA LYS A 34 -9.01 6.32 0.32
C LYS A 34 -7.80 6.74 -0.49
N ALA A 35 -6.95 7.61 0.05
CA ALA A 35 -5.70 8.00 -0.59
C ALA A 35 -4.78 6.79 -0.84
N MET A 36 -4.76 5.83 0.09
CA MET A 36 -4.07 4.55 -0.09
C MET A 36 -4.64 3.75 -1.26
N ALA A 37 -5.96 3.60 -1.33
CA ALA A 37 -6.61 2.86 -2.40
C ALA A 37 -6.38 3.50 -3.78
N GLU A 38 -6.47 4.83 -3.87
CA GLU A 38 -6.18 5.59 -5.09
C GLU A 38 -4.72 5.42 -5.53
N TRP A 39 -3.78 5.48 -4.58
CA TRP A 39 -2.36 5.26 -4.84
C TRP A 39 -2.07 3.82 -5.28
N VAL A 40 -2.63 2.79 -4.62
CA VAL A 40 -2.45 1.39 -5.05
C VAL A 40 -3.06 1.17 -6.43
N ALA A 41 -4.23 1.75 -6.71
CA ALA A 41 -4.90 1.60 -8.00
C ALA A 41 -4.11 2.21 -9.17
N SER A 42 -3.26 3.22 -8.95
CA SER A 42 -2.46 3.81 -10.04
C SER A 42 -1.44 2.83 -10.63
N PHE A 43 -1.02 1.81 -9.87
CA PHE A 43 -0.12 0.75 -10.34
C PHE A 43 -0.83 -0.36 -11.09
N ARG A 44 -2.17 -0.36 -11.14
CA ARG A 44 -2.99 -1.44 -11.73
C ARG A 44 -2.53 -2.84 -11.31
N PRO A 45 -2.39 -3.11 -10.00
CA PRO A 45 -1.83 -4.38 -9.53
C PRO A 45 -2.73 -5.55 -9.92
N GLN A 46 -2.11 -6.66 -10.30
CA GLN A 46 -2.84 -7.91 -10.56
C GLN A 46 -3.25 -8.63 -9.28
N GLN A 47 -2.48 -8.43 -8.20
CA GLN A 47 -2.71 -9.05 -6.90
C GLN A 47 -2.45 -8.04 -5.79
N VAL A 48 -3.30 -8.07 -4.77
CA VAL A 48 -3.13 -7.31 -3.53
C VAL A 48 -3.19 -8.29 -2.38
N VAL A 49 -2.16 -8.28 -1.53
CA VAL A 49 -2.09 -9.09 -0.32
C VAL A 49 -2.23 -8.15 0.87
N MET A 50 -3.05 -8.52 1.85
CA MET A 50 -3.22 -7.77 3.08
C MET A 50 -2.79 -8.64 4.26
N GLU A 51 -1.83 -8.16 5.02
CA GLU A 51 -1.42 -8.76 6.29
C GLU A 51 -1.79 -7.80 7.42
N SER A 52 -2.45 -8.32 8.46
CA SER A 52 -2.77 -7.55 9.66
C SER A 52 -1.86 -8.01 10.78
N THR A 53 -1.02 -7.10 11.28
CA THR A 53 -0.11 -7.35 12.40
C THR A 53 -0.78 -7.17 13.77
N GLY A 54 -2.11 -7.26 13.83
CA GLY A 54 -2.86 -7.10 15.08
C GLY A 54 -2.80 -8.34 15.96
N ILE A 55 -2.26 -8.18 17.18
CA ILE A 55 -2.53 -9.11 18.29
C ILE A 55 -3.93 -8.78 18.80
N TYR A 56 -4.83 -9.78 18.82
CA TYR A 56 -6.17 -9.68 19.41
C TYR A 56 -6.10 -9.49 20.93
#